data_AF-A0A813M6L1-F1
#
_entry.id   AF-A0A813M6L1-F1
#
_cell.length_a   1.000
_cell.length_b   1.000
_cell.length_c   1.000
_cell.angle_alpha   90.00
_cell.angle_beta   90.00
_cell.angle_gamma   90.00
#
_symmetry.space_group_name_H-M   'P 1'
#
loop_
_entity.id
_entity.type
_entity.pdbx_description
1 polymer ?
#
loop_
_entity_poly.entity_id
_entity_poly.type
_entity_poly.pdbx_seq_one_letter_code
_entity_poly.pdbx_strand_id
1 'polypeptide(L)'
;MAKSLKKAYFIWLFGGLFGLHHFYLKRDKQAFIYLTTFGGFLIGFLRDIYRLPEYVREANEDAVYVEKLKKQQEQLKTPLFLTSRFIGSIAVGSLFGYLTRNSINITDSETEYLWAETLARFLSPLIVSLVVYLIGTEGPIKCSFKWPLLGAYIALAIDALRKTTSNFTPALLGSILLNWNLEWDFDYFDRRKNKKLFKRIIYFSIGLTIFASILGLFIWNNATLESDGKKITLKEYFIKLYNTEEMKKLREVFSMLWNFYKAHGIKRLINHFFYGYDPEAIAHAYKVLELNERSTQQDIDQKCRLLSRKWHPDKYKDFEKKQNAEKIFMDIQASCNLLSEHRRNKSDQNKKSEM
;
A
#
# COMPACT_ATOMS: atom_id res chain seq x y z
N MET A 1 -17.89 -5.52 26.50
CA MET A 1 -17.50 -4.21 27.04
C MET A 1 -18.33 -3.12 26.36
N ALA A 2 -19.00 -2.29 27.16
CA ALA A 2 -19.78 -1.16 26.66
C ALA A 2 -18.88 -0.14 25.93
N LYS A 3 -19.43 0.48 24.89
CA LYS A 3 -18.82 1.54 24.10
C LYS A 3 -19.05 2.88 24.77
N SER A 4 -18.00 3.69 24.83
CA SER A 4 -18.05 5.02 25.44
C SER A 4 -18.26 6.09 24.38
N LEU A 5 -19.17 7.02 24.64
CA LEU A 5 -19.42 8.16 23.76
C LEU A 5 -18.19 9.08 23.63
N LYS A 6 -17.50 9.37 24.74
CA LYS A 6 -16.27 10.18 24.74
C LYS A 6 -15.19 9.54 23.88
N LYS A 7 -14.98 8.22 24.03
CA LYS A 7 -14.03 7.46 23.20
C LYS A 7 -14.44 7.47 21.73
N ALA A 8 -15.73 7.34 21.43
CA ALA A 8 -16.22 7.38 20.06
C ALA A 8 -15.93 8.74 19.39
N TYR A 9 -16.18 9.87 20.07
CA TYR A 9 -15.85 11.19 19.54
C TYR A 9 -14.35 11.42 19.37
N PHE A 10 -13.53 10.95 20.32
CA PHE A 10 -12.08 11.01 20.20
C PHE A 10 -11.58 10.27 18.95
N ILE A 11 -12.06 9.04 18.74
CA ILE A 11 -11.71 8.24 17.56
C ILE A 11 -12.25 8.89 16.28
N TRP A 12 -13.44 9.48 16.33
CA TRP A 12 -14.01 10.23 15.20
C TRP A 12 -13.15 11.45 14.83
N LEU A 13 -12.65 12.22 15.80
CA LEU A 13 -11.84 13.40 15.51
C LEU A 13 -10.52 13.06 14.79
N PHE A 14 -9.79 12.05 15.29
CA PHE A 14 -8.45 11.72 14.78
C PHE A 14 -8.44 10.65 13.67
N GLY A 15 -9.49 9.84 13.59
CA GLY A 15 -9.58 8.70 12.67
C GLY A 15 -10.92 8.57 11.96
N GLY A 16 -11.79 9.57 12.09
CA GLY A 16 -13.15 9.52 11.56
C GLY A 16 -13.19 9.55 10.04
N LEU A 17 -12.28 10.29 9.39
CA LEU A 17 -12.16 10.29 7.93
C LEU A 17 -11.86 8.88 7.37
N PHE A 18 -11.21 8.02 8.16
CA PHE A 18 -10.91 6.64 7.81
C PHE A 18 -11.92 5.63 8.38
N GLY A 19 -13.00 6.10 9.02
CA GLY A 19 -14.07 5.24 9.55
C GLY A 19 -13.72 4.48 10.84
N LEU A 20 -12.67 4.86 11.57
CA LEU A 20 -12.24 4.14 12.78
C LEU A 20 -13.32 4.10 13.87
N HIS A 21 -14.13 5.15 14.01
CA HIS A 21 -15.23 5.20 14.98
C HIS A 21 -16.35 4.23 14.61
N HIS A 22 -16.66 4.06 13.33
CA HIS A 22 -17.60 3.03 12.88
C HIS A 22 -17.07 1.62 13.14
N PHE A 23 -15.78 1.38 12.91
CA PHE A 23 -15.15 0.10 13.24
C PHE A 23 -15.17 -0.15 14.76
N TYR A 24 -14.89 0.87 15.58
CA TYR A 24 -15.01 0.78 17.04
C TYR A 24 -16.44 0.38 17.47
N LEU A 25 -17.45 0.92 16.79
CA LEU A 25 -18.87 0.66 17.04
C LEU A 25 -19.40 -0.60 16.34
N LYS A 26 -18.56 -1.46 15.76
CA LYS A 26 -18.99 -2.68 15.03
C LYS A 26 -19.88 -2.42 13.81
N ARG A 27 -19.82 -1.22 13.21
CA ARG A 27 -20.49 -0.83 11.96
C ARG A 27 -19.50 -1.00 10.80
N ASP A 28 -19.11 -2.24 10.56
CA ASP A 28 -17.99 -2.58 9.66
C ASP A 28 -18.22 -2.13 8.21
N LYS A 29 -19.45 -2.23 7.70
CA LYS A 29 -19.78 -1.79 6.33
C LYS A 29 -19.62 -0.28 6.21
N GLN A 30 -20.13 0.49 7.17
CA GLN A 30 -19.99 1.95 7.18
C GLN A 30 -18.53 2.38 7.36
N ALA A 31 -17.74 1.67 8.17
CA ALA A 31 -16.31 1.90 8.29
C ALA A 31 -15.58 1.71 6.95
N PHE A 32 -15.92 0.65 6.21
CA PHE A 32 -15.34 0.38 4.89
C PHE A 32 -15.68 1.51 3.90
N ILE A 33 -16.95 1.94 3.86
CA ILE A 33 -17.37 3.04 2.99
C ILE A 33 -16.63 4.33 3.35
N TYR A 34 -16.45 4.64 4.64
CA TYR A 34 -15.72 5.84 5.06
C TYR A 34 -14.27 5.81 4.61
N LEU A 35 -13.60 4.66 4.77
CA LEU A 35 -12.22 4.48 4.33
C LEU A 35 -12.06 4.69 2.82
N THR A 36 -12.99 4.18 2.01
CA THR A 36 -12.91 4.24 0.54
C THR A 36 -13.42 5.55 -0.06
N THR A 37 -14.12 6.38 0.71
CA THR A 37 -14.72 7.65 0.26
C THR A 37 -14.23 8.86 1.06
N PHE A 38 -13.21 8.67 1.89
CA PHE A 38 -12.64 9.71 2.74
C PHE A 38 -13.69 10.41 3.61
N GLY A 39 -14.31 9.63 4.51
CA GLY A 39 -15.31 10.12 5.46
C GLY A 39 -16.71 10.32 4.87
N GLY A 40 -17.07 9.58 3.81
CA GLY A 40 -18.35 9.76 3.13
C GLY A 40 -18.40 11.09 2.37
N PHE A 41 -17.35 11.38 1.59
CA PHE A 41 -17.14 12.65 0.90
C PHE A 41 -17.13 13.86 1.84
N LEU A 42 -16.57 13.70 3.06
CA LEU A 42 -16.60 14.66 4.18
C LEU A 42 -18.01 14.99 4.73
N ILE A 43 -19.08 14.80 3.97
CA ILE A 43 -20.46 15.02 4.40
C ILE A 43 -20.86 13.99 5.46
N GLY A 44 -20.46 12.72 5.28
CA GLY A 44 -20.66 11.68 6.29
C GLY A 44 -19.98 12.01 7.60
N PHE A 45 -18.73 12.47 7.53
CA PHE A 45 -17.95 12.91 8.69
C PHE A 45 -18.65 14.02 9.48
N LEU A 46 -19.17 15.05 8.81
CA LEU A 46 -19.93 16.12 9.46
C LEU A 46 -21.27 15.64 10.03
N ARG A 47 -21.98 14.77 9.32
CA ARG A 47 -23.24 14.18 9.77
C ARG A 47 -23.07 13.38 11.07
N ASP A 48 -21.92 12.75 11.25
CA ASP A 48 -21.67 11.92 12.43
C ASP A 48 -21.64 12.69 13.73
N ILE A 49 -21.39 14.01 13.70
CA ILE A 49 -21.49 14.88 14.89
C ILE A 49 -22.84 14.67 15.60
N TYR A 50 -23.93 14.52 14.85
CA TYR A 50 -25.26 14.35 15.40
C TYR A 50 -25.68 12.88 15.56
N ARG A 51 -25.11 11.97 14.76
CA ARG A 51 -25.51 10.56 14.74
C ARG A 51 -24.74 9.67 15.70
N LEU A 52 -23.54 10.08 16.13
CA LEU A 52 -22.69 9.27 16.99
C LEU A 52 -23.35 8.86 18.32
N PRO A 53 -24.15 9.70 19.01
CA PRO A 53 -24.86 9.27 20.22
C PRO A 53 -25.86 8.13 19.97
N GLU A 54 -26.53 8.13 18.82
CA GLU A 54 -27.45 7.05 18.43
C GLU A 54 -26.66 5.77 18.10
N TYR A 55 -25.53 5.88 17.41
CA TYR A 55 -24.66 4.72 17.11
C TYR A 55 -24.04 4.09 18.36
N VAL A 56 -23.71 4.88 19.37
CA VAL A 56 -23.20 4.38 20.66
C VAL A 56 -24.31 3.65 21.41
N ARG A 57 -25.53 4.20 21.46
CA ARG A 57 -26.70 3.55 22.06
C ARG A 57 -27.02 2.22 21.37
N GLU A 58 -27.01 2.21 20.03
CA GLU A 58 -27.19 0.99 19.23
C GLU A 58 -26.08 -0.04 19.51
N ALA A 59 -24.82 0.39 19.62
CA ALA A 59 -23.69 -0.52 19.90
C ALA A 59 -23.70 -1.09 21.32
N ASN A 60 -24.37 -0.42 22.25
CA ASN A 60 -24.52 -0.83 23.64
C ASN A 60 -25.81 -1.59 23.91
N GLU A 61 -26.69 -1.75 22.91
CA GLU A 61 -28.03 -2.34 23.11
C GLU A 61 -28.81 -1.60 24.22
N ASP A 62 -28.68 -0.26 24.21
CA ASP A 62 -29.33 0.61 25.19
C ASP A 62 -30.85 0.42 25.21
N ALA A 63 -31.45 0.36 26.41
CA ALA A 63 -32.86 0.06 26.58
C ALA A 63 -33.77 1.01 25.79
N VAL A 64 -33.45 2.32 25.80
CA VAL A 64 -34.22 3.35 25.08
C VAL A 64 -34.15 3.12 23.57
N TYR A 65 -32.98 2.74 23.05
CA TYR A 65 -32.83 2.44 21.63
C TYR A 65 -33.61 1.19 21.21
N VAL A 66 -33.49 0.11 22.01
CA VAL A 66 -34.14 -1.18 21.72
C VAL A 66 -35.66 -1.04 21.79
N GLU A 67 -36.19 -0.35 22.80
CA GLU A 67 -37.63 -0.10 22.92
C GLU A 67 -38.17 0.72 21.74
N LYS A 68 -37.45 1.79 21.36
CA LYS A 68 -37.80 2.60 20.17
C LYS A 68 -37.82 1.75 18.90
N LEU A 69 -36.83 0.88 18.71
CA LEU A 69 -36.76 -0.01 17.55
C LEU A 69 -37.90 -1.02 17.52
N LYS A 70 -38.20 -1.66 18.67
CA LYS A 70 -39.34 -2.60 18.79
C LYS A 70 -40.65 -1.94 18.45
N LYS A 71 -40.90 -0.74 19.01
CA LYS A 71 -42.10 0.04 18.70
C LYS A 71 -42.22 0.34 17.20
N GLN A 72 -41.12 0.67 16.53
CA GLN A 72 -41.12 0.87 15.08
C GLN A 72 -41.42 -0.43 14.32
N GLN A 73 -40.87 -1.56 14.75
CA GLN A 73 -41.10 -2.88 14.13
C GLN A 73 -42.56 -3.36 14.31
N GLU A 74 -43.19 -3.03 15.43
CA GLU A 74 -44.60 -3.34 15.69
C GLU A 74 -45.55 -2.45 14.87
N GLN A 75 -45.20 -1.16 14.72
CA GLN A 75 -46.04 -0.19 14.01
C GLN A 75 -45.91 -0.27 12.48
N LEU A 76 -44.74 -0.67 11.97
CA LEU A 76 -44.41 -0.61 10.55
C LEU A 76 -44.07 -2.00 10.01
N LYS A 77 -44.81 -2.45 8.99
CA LYS A 77 -44.51 -3.72 8.30
C LYS A 77 -43.12 -3.74 7.67
N THR A 78 -42.65 -2.59 7.17
CA THR A 78 -41.34 -2.42 6.53
C THR A 78 -40.59 -1.23 7.13
N PRO A 79 -39.25 -1.25 7.09
CA PRO A 79 -38.45 -0.14 7.63
C PRO A 79 -38.63 1.15 6.83
N LEU A 80 -38.46 2.27 7.52
CA LEU A 80 -38.59 3.61 6.92
C LEU A 80 -37.51 3.86 5.86
N PHE A 81 -37.93 4.55 4.79
CA PHE A 81 -37.02 5.06 3.78
C PHE A 81 -36.08 6.11 4.39
N LEU A 82 -34.78 5.97 4.11
CA LEU A 82 -33.76 6.88 4.62
C LEU A 82 -33.01 7.56 3.47
N THR A 83 -33.30 8.84 3.25
CA THR A 83 -32.74 9.65 2.15
C THR A 83 -31.21 9.63 2.11
N SER A 84 -30.55 9.76 3.27
CA SER A 84 -29.08 9.73 3.33
C SER A 84 -28.48 8.40 2.85
N ARG A 85 -29.20 7.29 3.09
CA ARG A 85 -28.76 5.95 2.67
C ARG A 85 -28.97 5.79 1.18
N PHE A 86 -30.14 6.21 0.68
CA PHE A 86 -30.45 6.17 -0.75
C PHE A 86 -29.47 6.99 -1.58
N ILE A 87 -29.24 8.25 -1.21
CA ILE A 87 -28.28 9.13 -1.88
C ILE A 87 -26.85 8.58 -1.75
N GLY A 88 -26.47 8.08 -0.57
CA GLY A 88 -25.16 7.47 -0.35
C GLY A 88 -24.93 6.23 -1.24
N SER A 89 -25.94 5.35 -1.36
CA SER A 89 -25.88 4.18 -2.24
C SER A 89 -25.67 4.58 -3.71
N ILE A 90 -26.36 5.64 -4.17
CA ILE A 90 -26.21 6.15 -5.53
C ILE A 90 -24.80 6.74 -5.72
N ALA A 91 -24.39 7.68 -4.87
CA ALA A 91 -23.12 8.39 -5.02
C ALA A 91 -21.91 7.44 -4.96
N VAL A 92 -21.84 6.58 -3.94
CA VAL A 92 -20.71 5.64 -3.78
C VAL A 92 -20.79 4.51 -4.80
N GLY A 93 -22.00 4.03 -5.12
CA GLY A 93 -22.22 3.04 -6.18
C GLY A 93 -21.69 3.54 -7.52
N SER A 94 -22.07 4.76 -7.92
CA SER A 94 -21.59 5.39 -9.15
C SER A 94 -20.09 5.61 -9.17
N LEU A 95 -19.48 6.02 -8.05
CA LEU A 95 -18.03 6.14 -7.92
C LEU A 95 -17.34 4.80 -8.17
N PHE A 96 -17.76 3.74 -7.49
CA PHE A 96 -17.15 2.42 -7.63
C PHE A 96 -17.36 1.82 -9.03
N GLY A 97 -18.53 2.03 -9.64
CA GLY A 97 -18.77 1.66 -11.03
C GLY A 97 -17.86 2.39 -12.00
N TYR A 98 -17.66 3.69 -11.78
CA TYR A 98 -16.73 4.51 -12.57
C TYR A 98 -15.28 4.04 -12.42
N LEU A 99 -14.80 3.82 -11.20
CA LEU A 99 -13.46 3.30 -10.94
C LEU A 99 -13.26 1.93 -11.60
N THR A 100 -14.21 1.01 -11.43
CA THR A 100 -14.14 -0.34 -11.99
C THR A 100 -14.06 -0.30 -13.51
N ARG A 101 -14.94 0.47 -14.15
CA ARG A 101 -14.97 0.55 -15.62
C ARG A 101 -13.68 1.10 -16.20
N ASN A 102 -13.13 2.16 -15.60
CA ASN A 102 -11.90 2.79 -16.09
C ASN A 102 -10.63 2.08 -15.60
N SER A 103 -10.74 1.11 -14.69
CA SER A 103 -9.61 0.27 -14.27
C SER A 103 -9.26 -0.80 -15.30
N ILE A 104 -10.24 -1.23 -16.11
CA ILE A 104 -10.08 -2.20 -17.19
C ILE A 104 -9.90 -1.43 -18.49
N ASN A 105 -8.66 -1.01 -18.76
CA ASN A 105 -8.30 -0.43 -20.05
C ASN A 105 -6.95 -1.01 -20.48
N ILE A 106 -6.96 -1.91 -21.47
CA ILE A 106 -5.78 -2.63 -21.94
C ILE A 106 -5.68 -2.48 -23.46
N THR A 107 -4.72 -1.63 -23.86
CA THR A 107 -3.74 -1.78 -24.97
C THR A 107 -4.22 -1.66 -26.43
N ASP A 108 -3.23 -1.37 -27.29
CA ASP A 108 -3.23 -0.82 -28.64
C ASP A 108 -3.89 -1.67 -29.75
N SER A 109 -4.50 -2.81 -29.41
CA SER A 109 -5.14 -3.71 -30.38
C SER A 109 -6.67 -3.70 -30.28
N GLU A 110 -7.36 -3.65 -31.43
CA GLU A 110 -8.83 -3.54 -31.47
C GLU A 110 -9.55 -4.73 -30.80
N THR A 111 -8.98 -5.93 -30.88
CA THR A 111 -9.57 -7.15 -30.31
C THR A 111 -9.47 -7.18 -28.79
N GLU A 112 -8.35 -6.76 -28.20
CA GLU A 112 -8.20 -6.65 -26.74
C GLU A 112 -9.12 -5.58 -26.16
N TYR A 113 -9.29 -4.46 -26.88
CA TYR A 113 -10.21 -3.40 -26.51
C TYR A 113 -11.65 -3.90 -26.38
N LEU A 114 -12.16 -4.69 -27.33
CA LEU A 114 -13.54 -5.20 -27.31
C LEU A 114 -13.81 -6.11 -26.10
N TRP A 115 -12.88 -7.01 -25.78
CA TRP A 115 -13.00 -7.90 -24.62
C TRP A 115 -12.93 -7.11 -23.30
N ALA A 116 -11.98 -6.18 -23.19
CA ALA A 116 -11.82 -5.31 -22.03
C ALA A 116 -13.08 -4.46 -21.79
N GLU A 117 -13.62 -3.82 -22.82
CA GLU A 117 -14.81 -3.00 -22.73
C GLU A 117 -16.03 -3.84 -22.33
N THR A 118 -16.20 -5.01 -22.93
CA THR A 118 -17.30 -5.93 -22.62
C THR A 118 -17.21 -6.38 -21.16
N LEU A 119 -16.04 -6.80 -20.70
CA LEU A 119 -15.81 -7.18 -19.32
C LEU A 119 -16.12 -6.03 -18.36
N ALA A 120 -15.62 -4.83 -18.64
CA ALA A 120 -15.86 -3.63 -17.82
C ALA A 120 -17.35 -3.29 -17.73
N ARG A 121 -18.09 -3.46 -18.83
CA ARG A 121 -19.52 -3.19 -18.94
C ARG A 121 -20.37 -4.14 -18.09
N PHE A 122 -19.97 -5.40 -17.94
CA PHE A 122 -20.66 -6.37 -17.07
C PHE A 122 -20.17 -6.34 -15.62
N LEU A 123 -18.88 -6.05 -15.40
CA LEU A 123 -18.30 -6.03 -14.05
C LEU A 123 -18.72 -4.79 -13.26
N SER A 124 -18.83 -3.62 -13.90
CA SER A 124 -19.22 -2.38 -13.22
C SER A 124 -20.58 -2.50 -12.50
N PRO A 125 -21.69 -2.93 -13.14
CA PRO A 125 -22.97 -3.14 -12.46
C PRO A 125 -22.93 -4.13 -11.29
N LEU A 126 -22.09 -5.17 -11.37
CA LEU A 126 -21.89 -6.11 -10.26
C LEU A 126 -21.29 -5.39 -9.05
N ILE A 127 -20.19 -4.64 -9.25
CA ILE A 127 -19.57 -3.86 -8.17
C ILE A 127 -20.52 -2.79 -7.62
N VAL A 128 -21.26 -2.09 -8.49
CA VAL A 128 -22.29 -1.12 -8.10
C VAL A 128 -23.32 -1.78 -7.18
N SER A 129 -23.85 -2.94 -7.56
CA SER A 129 -24.85 -3.65 -6.77
C SER A 129 -24.32 -4.08 -5.40
N LEU A 130 -23.05 -4.51 -5.31
CA LEU A 130 -22.41 -4.87 -4.04
C LEU A 130 -22.30 -3.66 -3.11
N VAL A 131 -21.89 -2.50 -3.63
CA VAL A 131 -21.78 -1.26 -2.86
C VAL A 131 -23.15 -0.77 -2.39
N VAL A 132 -24.13 -0.76 -3.30
CA VAL A 132 -25.53 -0.40 -2.99
C VAL A 132 -26.07 -1.33 -1.90
N TYR A 133 -25.77 -2.62 -1.97
CA TYR A 133 -26.14 -3.60 -0.95
C TYR A 133 -25.48 -3.33 0.40
N LEU A 134 -24.17 -3.05 0.42
CA LEU A 134 -23.42 -2.77 1.64
C LEU A 134 -23.97 -1.55 2.39
N ILE A 135 -24.24 -0.46 1.68
CA ILE A 135 -24.82 0.77 2.25
C ILE A 135 -26.31 0.57 2.59
N GLY A 136 -27.03 -0.08 1.69
CA GLY A 136 -28.47 -0.32 1.74
C GLY A 136 -28.92 -1.17 2.93
N THR A 137 -28.07 -2.08 3.40
CA THR A 137 -28.37 -3.05 4.46
C THR A 137 -27.61 -2.78 5.76
N GLU A 138 -27.22 -1.53 6.00
CA GLU A 138 -26.58 -1.14 7.26
C GLU A 138 -27.63 -0.80 8.34
N GLY A 139 -27.51 -1.45 9.50
CA GLY A 139 -28.44 -1.30 10.64
C GLY A 139 -29.36 -2.51 10.82
N PRO A 140 -30.46 -2.38 11.59
CA PRO A 140 -31.40 -3.46 11.91
C PRO A 140 -32.37 -3.76 10.75
N ILE A 141 -31.82 -3.88 9.55
CA ILE A 141 -32.55 -4.11 8.31
C ILE A 141 -31.80 -5.10 7.43
N LYS A 142 -32.55 -5.83 6.61
CA LYS A 142 -32.00 -6.77 5.64
C LYS A 142 -32.69 -6.62 4.30
N CYS A 143 -32.00 -7.10 3.28
CA CYS A 143 -32.52 -7.24 1.92
C CYS A 143 -31.76 -8.41 1.28
N SER A 144 -32.37 -9.04 0.28
CA SER A 144 -31.65 -10.00 -0.58
C SER A 144 -30.78 -9.25 -1.58
N PHE A 145 -29.54 -9.72 -1.78
CA PHE A 145 -28.62 -9.15 -2.77
C PHE A 145 -29.15 -9.21 -4.21
N LYS A 146 -30.10 -10.11 -4.49
CA LYS A 146 -30.71 -10.27 -5.80
C LYS A 146 -31.40 -8.98 -6.30
N TRP A 147 -31.96 -8.17 -5.40
CA TRP A 147 -32.70 -6.96 -5.77
C TRP A 147 -31.81 -5.82 -6.30
N PRO A 148 -30.74 -5.38 -5.59
CA PRO A 148 -29.82 -4.41 -6.15
C PRO A 148 -29.09 -4.94 -7.39
N LEU A 149 -28.81 -6.25 -7.46
CA LEU A 149 -28.23 -6.89 -8.64
C LEU A 149 -29.16 -6.80 -9.85
N LEU A 150 -30.42 -7.21 -9.68
CA LEU A 150 -31.45 -7.12 -10.73
C LEU A 150 -31.59 -5.68 -11.23
N GLY A 151 -31.65 -4.70 -10.33
CA GLY A 151 -31.78 -3.29 -10.68
C GLY A 151 -30.58 -2.77 -11.49
N ALA A 152 -29.37 -3.15 -11.07
CA ALA A 152 -28.15 -2.75 -11.78
C ALA A 152 -28.05 -3.36 -13.20
N TYR A 153 -28.50 -4.60 -13.40
CA TYR A 153 -28.47 -5.25 -14.71
C TYR A 153 -29.65 -4.87 -15.61
N ILE A 154 -30.81 -4.52 -15.05
CA ILE A 154 -31.89 -3.86 -15.81
C ILE A 154 -31.38 -2.52 -16.37
N ALA A 155 -30.64 -1.75 -15.56
CA ALA A 155 -30.02 -0.51 -16.02
C ALA A 155 -29.05 -0.75 -17.19
N LEU A 156 -28.26 -1.82 -17.13
CA LEU A 156 -27.36 -2.20 -18.21
C LEU A 156 -28.12 -2.46 -19.52
N ALA A 157 -29.27 -3.17 -19.46
CA ALA A 157 -30.11 -3.39 -20.63
C ALA A 157 -30.69 -2.08 -21.19
N ILE A 158 -31.13 -1.16 -20.31
CA ILE A 158 -31.62 0.16 -20.70
C ILE A 158 -30.53 0.99 -21.37
N ASP A 159 -29.33 1.01 -20.79
CA ASP A 159 -28.17 1.72 -21.31
C ASP A 159 -27.77 1.18 -22.70
N ALA A 160 -27.82 -0.15 -22.89
CA ALA A 160 -27.59 -0.78 -24.19
C ALA A 160 -28.61 -0.34 -25.25
N LEU A 161 -29.90 -0.30 -24.91
CA LEU A 161 -30.96 0.18 -25.82
C LEU A 161 -30.79 1.66 -26.19
N ARG A 162 -30.32 2.48 -25.25
CA ARG A 162 -30.10 3.92 -25.44
C ARG A 162 -28.77 4.24 -26.11
N LYS A 163 -27.90 3.25 -26.32
CA LYS A 163 -26.50 3.44 -26.74
C LYS A 163 -25.75 4.43 -25.84
N THR A 164 -26.09 4.45 -24.55
CA THR A 164 -25.45 5.27 -23.52
C THR A 164 -24.66 4.38 -22.58
N THR A 165 -23.69 4.95 -21.88
CA THR A 165 -23.00 4.23 -20.81
C THR A 165 -22.99 5.07 -19.54
N SER A 166 -23.73 4.65 -18.52
CA SER A 166 -23.91 5.39 -17.28
C SER A 166 -23.58 4.52 -16.07
N ASN A 167 -22.78 5.04 -15.14
CA ASN A 167 -22.60 4.42 -13.82
C ASN A 167 -23.66 4.91 -12.82
N PHE A 168 -24.47 5.89 -13.21
CA PHE A 168 -25.55 6.42 -12.39
C PHE A 168 -26.82 5.56 -12.49
N THR A 169 -27.22 5.14 -13.69
CA THR A 169 -28.45 4.36 -13.90
C THR A 169 -28.43 3.03 -13.12
N PRO A 170 -27.34 2.23 -13.13
CA PRO A 170 -27.25 1.01 -12.33
C PRO A 170 -27.33 1.28 -10.82
N ALA A 171 -26.70 2.35 -10.35
CA ALA A 171 -26.71 2.70 -8.93
C ALA A 171 -28.11 3.18 -8.49
N LEU A 172 -28.80 3.93 -9.33
CA LEU A 172 -30.17 4.40 -9.10
C LEU A 172 -31.16 3.24 -9.06
N LEU A 173 -31.23 2.42 -10.12
CA LEU A 173 -32.18 1.31 -10.19
C LEU A 173 -31.90 0.23 -9.14
N GLY A 174 -30.62 -0.08 -8.89
CA GLY A 174 -30.23 -0.97 -7.80
C GLY A 174 -30.68 -0.42 -6.44
N SER A 175 -30.55 0.88 -6.20
CA SER A 175 -30.99 1.52 -4.95
C SER A 175 -32.51 1.53 -4.81
N ILE A 176 -33.26 1.76 -5.90
CA ILE A 176 -34.73 1.72 -5.90
C ILE A 176 -35.23 0.32 -5.54
N LEU A 177 -34.76 -0.71 -6.26
CA LEU A 177 -35.21 -2.08 -6.01
C LEU A 177 -34.80 -2.60 -4.63
N LEU A 178 -33.62 -2.22 -4.14
CA LEU A 178 -33.23 -2.53 -2.77
C LEU A 178 -34.18 -1.90 -1.75
N ASN A 179 -34.48 -0.60 -1.88
CA ASN A 179 -35.34 0.10 -0.91
C ASN A 179 -36.80 -0.38 -0.95
N TRP A 180 -37.28 -0.84 -2.11
CA TRP A 180 -38.61 -1.44 -2.23
C TRP A 180 -38.70 -2.78 -1.47
N ASN A 181 -37.60 -3.54 -1.41
CA ASN A 181 -37.56 -4.87 -0.81
C ASN A 181 -36.80 -4.92 0.52
N LEU A 182 -36.86 -3.83 1.30
CA LEU A 182 -36.28 -3.82 2.64
C LEU A 182 -37.19 -4.51 3.65
N GLU A 183 -36.57 -5.30 4.53
CA GLU A 183 -37.24 -6.01 5.61
C GLU A 183 -36.56 -5.70 6.95
N TRP A 184 -37.33 -5.84 8.03
CA TRP A 184 -36.78 -5.80 9.38
C TRP A 184 -35.88 -7.01 9.65
N ASP A 185 -34.80 -6.76 10.37
CA ASP A 185 -33.84 -7.80 10.74
C ASP A 185 -33.88 -8.08 12.24
N PHE A 186 -34.70 -9.06 12.62
CA PHE A 186 -34.94 -9.42 14.01
C PHE A 186 -33.70 -10.00 14.70
N ASP A 187 -32.79 -10.68 13.98
CA ASP A 187 -31.57 -11.26 14.55
C ASP A 187 -30.36 -10.30 14.48
N TYR A 188 -30.60 -9.00 14.24
CA TYR A 188 -29.55 -7.99 14.06
C TYR A 188 -28.54 -7.95 15.21
N PHE A 189 -29.03 -7.90 16.45
CA PHE A 189 -28.15 -7.80 17.62
C PHE A 189 -27.39 -9.10 17.89
N ASP A 190 -28.02 -10.25 17.70
CA ASP A 190 -27.38 -11.56 17.88
C ASP A 190 -26.21 -11.74 16.91
N ARG A 191 -26.40 -11.42 15.63
CA ARG A 191 -25.31 -11.48 14.64
C ARG A 191 -24.20 -10.50 14.98
N ARG A 192 -24.51 -9.30 15.47
CA ARG A 192 -23.50 -8.28 15.85
C ARG A 192 -22.71 -8.67 17.10
N LYS A 193 -23.34 -9.34 18.06
CA LYS A 193 -22.69 -9.86 19.28
C LYS A 193 -21.67 -10.93 18.94
N ASN A 194 -22.02 -11.83 18.02
CA ASN A 194 -21.20 -12.97 17.61
C ASN A 194 -20.03 -12.65 16.66
N LYS A 195 -19.88 -11.39 16.23
CA LYS A 195 -18.74 -10.99 15.38
C LYS A 195 -17.42 -11.02 16.16
N LYS A 196 -16.61 -12.05 15.91
CA LYS A 196 -15.21 -12.12 16.37
C LYS A 196 -14.36 -11.05 15.68
N LEU A 197 -13.51 -10.36 16.44
CA LEU A 197 -12.64 -9.28 15.92
C LEU A 197 -11.77 -9.75 14.74
N PHE A 198 -11.15 -10.93 14.86
CA PHE A 198 -10.33 -11.51 13.81
C PHE A 198 -11.08 -11.68 12.48
N LYS A 199 -12.31 -12.22 12.52
CA LYS A 199 -13.15 -12.36 11.31
C LYS A 199 -13.49 -11.00 10.69
N ARG A 200 -13.76 -9.99 11.53
CA ARG A 200 -14.05 -8.63 11.07
C ARG A 200 -12.84 -8.03 10.35
N ILE A 201 -11.64 -8.20 10.89
CA ILE A 201 -10.39 -7.76 10.26
C ILE A 201 -10.21 -8.46 8.92
N ILE A 202 -10.38 -9.79 8.84
CA ILE A 202 -10.29 -10.53 7.57
C ILE A 202 -11.25 -9.96 6.51
N TYR A 203 -12.54 -9.85 6.82
CA TYR A 203 -13.52 -9.34 5.84
C TYR A 203 -13.22 -7.90 5.42
N PHE A 204 -12.77 -7.07 6.37
CA PHE A 204 -12.39 -5.70 6.10
C PHE A 204 -11.15 -5.63 5.21
N SER A 205 -10.11 -6.43 5.49
CA SER A 205 -8.89 -6.53 4.68
C SER A 205 -9.18 -7.04 3.28
N ILE A 206 -10.03 -8.06 3.11
CA ILE A 206 -10.43 -8.56 1.79
C ILE A 206 -11.10 -7.44 0.99
N GLY A 207 -12.08 -6.74 1.57
CA GLY A 207 -12.75 -5.63 0.90
C GLY A 207 -11.77 -4.49 0.54
N LEU A 208 -10.85 -4.16 1.44
CA LEU A 208 -9.84 -3.13 1.22
C LEU A 208 -8.86 -3.51 0.11
N THR A 209 -8.41 -4.76 0.05
CA THR A 209 -7.55 -5.25 -1.03
C THR A 209 -8.25 -5.17 -2.37
N ILE A 210 -9.52 -5.57 -2.46
CA ILE A 210 -10.30 -5.47 -3.70
C ILE A 210 -10.39 -4.00 -4.15
N PHE A 211 -10.75 -3.09 -3.24
CA PHE A 211 -10.83 -1.68 -3.56
C PHE A 211 -9.48 -1.08 -3.96
N ALA A 212 -8.42 -1.38 -3.22
CA ALA A 212 -7.06 -0.90 -3.50
C ALA A 212 -6.55 -1.40 -4.86
N SER A 213 -6.87 -2.64 -5.25
CA SER A 213 -6.56 -3.17 -6.57
C SER A 213 -7.30 -2.41 -7.67
N ILE A 214 -8.61 -2.17 -7.52
CA ILE A 214 -9.40 -1.39 -8.49
C ILE A 214 -8.84 0.03 -8.61
N LEU A 215 -8.58 0.69 -7.48
CA LEU A 215 -8.03 2.04 -7.45
C LEU A 215 -6.62 2.11 -8.03
N GLY A 216 -5.77 1.13 -7.71
CA GLY A 216 -4.40 1.03 -8.22
C GLY A 216 -4.38 0.84 -9.74
N LEU A 217 -5.23 -0.04 -10.28
CA LEU A 217 -5.39 -0.23 -11.73
C LEU A 217 -5.96 1.02 -12.40
N PHE A 218 -6.94 1.69 -11.77
CA PHE A 218 -7.47 2.95 -12.26
C PHE A 218 -6.37 4.02 -12.36
N ILE A 219 -5.58 4.22 -11.31
CA ILE A 219 -4.46 5.18 -11.30
C ILE A 219 -3.42 4.77 -12.33
N TRP A 220 -3.03 3.50 -12.38
CA TRP A 220 -2.04 2.98 -13.33
C TRP A 220 -2.41 3.29 -14.77
N ASN A 221 -3.68 3.11 -15.14
CA ASN A 221 -4.15 3.27 -16.52
C ASN A 221 -4.54 4.72 -16.89
N ASN A 222 -4.93 5.56 -15.92
CA ASN A 222 -5.52 6.88 -16.21
C ASN A 222 -4.72 8.06 -15.68
N ALA A 223 -3.81 7.86 -14.71
CA ALA A 223 -2.99 8.96 -14.20
C ALA A 223 -2.00 9.41 -15.28
N THR A 224 -1.91 10.72 -15.49
CA THR A 224 -0.98 11.33 -16.44
C THR A 224 -0.02 12.25 -15.72
N LEU A 225 1.21 12.29 -16.21
CA LEU A 225 2.29 13.15 -15.73
C LEU A 225 2.77 14.00 -16.90
N GLU A 226 3.25 15.20 -16.60
CA GLU A 226 3.90 16.06 -17.58
C GLU A 226 5.42 15.87 -17.49
N SER A 227 6.03 15.37 -18.57
CA SER A 227 7.48 15.21 -18.71
C SER A 227 7.87 15.81 -20.05
N ASP A 228 8.84 16.72 -20.04
CA ASP A 228 9.40 17.35 -21.26
C ASP A 228 8.33 18.01 -22.15
N GLY A 229 7.33 18.65 -21.53
CA GLY A 229 6.23 19.32 -22.22
C GLY A 229 5.21 18.38 -22.89
N LYS A 230 5.29 17.06 -22.64
CA LYS A 230 4.32 16.07 -23.12
C LYS A 230 3.60 15.39 -21.95
N LYS A 231 2.29 15.20 -22.11
CA LYS A 231 1.51 14.36 -21.20
C LYS A 231 1.77 12.90 -21.52
N ILE A 232 2.36 12.18 -20.58
CA ILE A 232 2.59 10.73 -20.64
C ILE A 232 1.79 10.06 -19.54
N THR A 233 1.33 8.84 -19.78
CA THR A 233 0.63 8.07 -18.73
C THR A 233 1.61 7.60 -17.66
N LEU A 234 1.13 7.40 -16.44
CA LEU A 234 1.92 6.88 -15.32
C LEU A 234 2.50 5.51 -15.67
N LYS A 235 1.70 4.64 -16.31
CA LYS A 235 2.13 3.36 -16.89
C LYS A 235 3.33 3.53 -17.83
N GLU A 236 3.23 4.39 -18.84
CA GLU A 236 4.33 4.63 -19.79
C GLU A 236 5.58 5.17 -19.11
N TYR A 237 5.41 6.11 -18.17
CA TYR A 237 6.53 6.67 -17.42
C TYR A 237 7.30 5.59 -16.66
N PHE A 238 6.60 4.72 -15.92
CA PHE A 238 7.25 3.63 -15.18
C PHE A 238 7.86 2.58 -16.10
N ILE A 239 7.25 2.28 -17.24
CA ILE A 239 7.85 1.37 -18.23
C ILE A 239 9.15 1.97 -18.78
N LYS A 240 9.17 3.27 -19.11
CA LYS A 240 10.39 3.97 -19.54
C LYS A 240 11.44 3.94 -18.44
N LEU A 241 11.07 4.32 -17.20
CA LEU A 241 11.95 4.32 -16.04
C LEU A 241 12.58 2.95 -15.79
N TYR A 242 11.77 1.88 -15.82
CA TYR A 242 12.24 0.51 -15.60
C TYR A 242 13.28 0.05 -16.64
N ASN A 243 13.18 0.57 -17.87
CA ASN A 243 14.07 0.25 -18.98
C ASN A 243 15.32 1.14 -19.08
N THR A 244 15.48 2.13 -18.20
CA THR A 244 16.69 2.98 -18.14
C THR A 244 17.94 2.17 -17.76
N GLU A 245 19.10 2.63 -18.22
CA GLU A 245 20.39 1.99 -17.92
C GLU A 245 20.69 2.00 -16.41
N GLU A 246 20.29 3.06 -15.71
CA GLU A 246 20.41 3.19 -14.26
C GLU A 246 19.59 2.11 -13.53
N MET A 247 18.34 1.87 -13.94
CA MET A 247 17.50 0.83 -13.35
C MET A 247 17.96 -0.58 -13.70
N LYS A 248 18.60 -0.79 -14.85
CA LYS A 248 19.25 -2.07 -15.16
C LYS A 248 20.43 -2.32 -14.23
N LYS A 249 21.36 -1.36 -14.10
CA LYS A 249 22.51 -1.44 -13.19
C LYS A 249 22.06 -1.67 -11.74
N LEU A 250 21.02 -0.97 -11.31
CA LEU A 250 20.47 -1.16 -9.96
C LEU A 250 19.97 -2.61 -9.75
N ARG A 251 19.26 -3.18 -10.73
CA ARG A 251 18.80 -4.57 -10.67
C ARG A 251 19.95 -5.58 -10.68
N GLU A 252 21.01 -5.31 -11.44
CA GLU A 252 22.23 -6.13 -11.44
C GLU A 252 22.90 -6.12 -10.07
N VAL A 253 23.02 -4.96 -9.43
CA VAL A 253 23.54 -4.84 -8.06
C VAL A 253 22.65 -5.61 -7.08
N PHE A 254 21.33 -5.48 -7.14
CA PHE A 254 20.42 -6.26 -6.28
C PHE A 254 20.56 -7.76 -6.50
N SER A 255 20.67 -8.21 -7.75
CA SER A 255 20.89 -9.62 -8.10
C SER A 255 22.21 -10.13 -7.54
N MET A 256 23.28 -9.35 -7.68
CA MET A 256 24.60 -9.65 -7.10
C MET A 256 24.52 -9.78 -5.57
N LEU A 257 23.89 -8.80 -4.89
CA LEU A 257 23.72 -8.81 -3.44
C LEU A 257 22.88 -9.99 -2.97
N TRP A 258 21.83 -10.36 -3.72
CA TRP A 258 20.99 -11.50 -3.41
C TRP A 258 21.73 -12.83 -3.55
N ASN A 259 22.52 -12.99 -4.61
CA ASN A 259 23.36 -14.17 -4.81
C ASN A 259 24.44 -14.25 -3.72
N PHE A 260 25.05 -13.12 -3.36
CA PHE A 260 26.01 -13.05 -2.26
C PHE A 260 25.37 -13.43 -0.92
N TYR A 261 24.18 -12.89 -0.62
CA TYR A 261 23.39 -13.24 0.56
C TYR A 261 23.10 -14.76 0.62
N LYS A 262 22.65 -15.35 -0.49
CA LYS A 262 22.38 -16.80 -0.57
C LYS A 262 23.62 -17.64 -0.32
N ALA A 263 24.78 -17.23 -0.83
CA ALA A 263 26.02 -18.00 -0.71
C ALA A 263 26.71 -17.84 0.66
N HIS A 264 26.65 -16.65 1.26
CA HIS A 264 27.51 -16.27 2.38
C HIS A 264 26.76 -15.86 3.66
N GLY A 265 25.43 -15.74 3.58
CA GLY A 265 24.58 -15.31 4.68
C GLY A 265 24.65 -13.81 4.97
N ILE A 266 23.66 -13.33 5.75
CA ILE A 266 23.46 -11.90 6.04
C ILE A 266 24.66 -11.26 6.77
N LYS A 267 25.35 -12.02 7.63
CA LYS A 267 26.46 -11.49 8.44
C LYS A 267 27.65 -11.07 7.56
N ARG A 268 27.99 -11.87 6.54
CA ARG A 268 29.06 -11.52 5.59
C ARG A 268 28.64 -10.40 4.65
N LEU A 269 27.37 -10.35 4.24
CA LEU A 269 26.84 -9.28 3.40
C LEU A 269 26.97 -7.92 4.09
N ILE A 270 26.51 -7.84 5.34
CA ILE A 270 26.64 -6.64 6.19
C ILE A 270 28.11 -6.28 6.37
N ASN A 271 28.98 -7.28 6.60
CA ASN A 271 30.41 -6.99 6.78
C ASN A 271 31.07 -6.42 5.51
N HIS A 272 30.70 -6.91 4.33
CA HIS A 272 31.19 -6.39 3.06
C HIS A 272 30.68 -4.95 2.81
N PHE A 273 29.42 -4.68 3.15
CA PHE A 273 28.78 -3.39 2.90
C PHE A 273 29.20 -2.28 3.87
N PHE A 274 29.37 -2.62 5.16
CA PHE A 274 29.70 -1.65 6.20
C PHE A 274 31.20 -1.55 6.49
N TYR A 275 31.98 -2.59 6.21
CA TYR A 275 33.40 -2.62 6.56
C TYR A 275 34.36 -2.83 5.38
N GLY A 276 33.86 -2.90 4.14
CA GLY A 276 34.71 -2.87 2.94
C GLY A 276 35.81 -3.93 2.89
N TYR A 277 35.65 -5.07 3.58
CA TYR A 277 36.70 -6.07 3.67
C TYR A 277 36.60 -7.06 2.52
N ASP A 278 37.44 -6.83 1.52
CA ASP A 278 37.90 -7.85 0.59
C ASP A 278 39.13 -8.56 1.19
N PRO A 279 39.03 -9.84 1.59
CA PRO A 279 40.16 -10.61 2.12
C PRO A 279 41.35 -10.66 1.14
N GLU A 280 41.09 -10.61 -0.17
CA GLU A 280 42.13 -10.61 -1.20
C GLU A 280 42.91 -9.29 -1.21
N ALA A 281 42.21 -8.16 -1.03
CA ALA A 281 42.83 -6.85 -0.93
C ALA A 281 43.77 -6.73 0.30
N ILE A 282 43.39 -7.34 1.43
CA ILE A 282 44.25 -7.38 2.63
C ILE A 282 45.50 -8.23 2.38
N ALA A 283 45.34 -9.41 1.79
CA ALA A 283 46.46 -10.28 1.44
C ALA A 283 47.43 -9.60 0.45
N HIS A 284 46.88 -8.88 -0.55
CA HIS A 284 47.65 -8.08 -1.48
C HIS A 284 48.42 -6.95 -0.76
N ALA A 285 47.77 -6.22 0.14
CA ALA A 285 48.41 -5.14 0.89
C ALA A 285 49.58 -5.62 1.77
N TYR A 286 49.47 -6.80 2.39
CA TYR A 286 50.60 -7.43 3.10
C TYR A 286 51.74 -7.79 2.15
N LYS A 287 51.44 -8.28 0.94
CA LYS A 287 52.43 -8.61 -0.08
C LYS A 287 53.16 -7.38 -0.61
N VAL A 288 52.45 -6.28 -0.89
CA VAL A 288 53.02 -5.00 -1.37
C VAL A 288 53.98 -4.39 -0.34
N LEU A 289 53.62 -4.46 0.95
CA LEU A 289 54.43 -3.90 2.03
C LEU A 289 55.52 -4.86 2.54
N GLU A 290 55.58 -6.08 1.99
CA GLU A 290 56.48 -7.17 2.41
C GLU A 290 56.36 -7.47 3.92
N LEU A 291 55.11 -7.50 4.40
CA LEU A 291 54.77 -7.72 5.81
C LEU A 291 53.99 -9.03 5.96
N ASN A 292 54.05 -9.61 7.15
CA ASN A 292 53.21 -10.75 7.52
C ASN A 292 52.02 -10.29 8.38
N GLU A 293 50.99 -11.12 8.52
CA GLU A 293 49.79 -10.84 9.31
C GLU A 293 50.06 -10.61 10.82
N ARG A 294 51.26 -10.95 11.30
CA ARG A 294 51.69 -10.79 12.70
C ARG A 294 52.44 -9.48 12.96
N SER A 295 52.80 -8.75 11.90
CA SER A 295 53.52 -7.47 11.99
C SER A 295 52.75 -6.49 12.88
N THR A 296 53.43 -5.61 13.61
CA THR A 296 52.81 -4.60 14.49
C THR A 296 52.39 -3.34 13.71
N GLN A 297 51.60 -2.44 14.33
CA GLN A 297 51.26 -1.16 13.68
C GLN A 297 52.52 -0.31 13.44
N GLN A 298 53.49 -0.40 14.34
CA GLN A 298 54.78 0.27 14.19
C GLN A 298 55.56 -0.27 12.98
N ASP A 299 55.51 -1.59 12.75
CA ASP A 299 56.13 -2.22 11.58
C ASP A 299 55.48 -1.76 10.27
N ILE A 300 54.15 -1.62 10.25
CA ILE A 300 53.39 -1.08 9.11
C ILE A 300 53.83 0.35 8.84
N ASP A 301 53.81 1.22 9.84
CA ASP A 301 54.17 2.64 9.69
C ASP A 301 55.62 2.81 9.22
N GLN A 302 56.54 1.97 9.73
CA GLN A 302 57.93 1.97 9.33
C GLN A 302 58.12 1.52 7.87
N LYS A 303 57.49 0.40 7.47
CA LYS A 303 57.57 -0.09 6.07
C LYS A 303 56.93 0.89 5.09
N CYS A 304 55.80 1.47 5.44
CA CYS A 304 55.15 2.51 4.65
C CYS A 304 56.09 3.69 4.40
N ARG A 305 56.73 4.23 5.44
CA ARG A 305 57.68 5.34 5.30
C ARG A 305 58.89 4.96 4.45
N LEU A 306 59.43 3.75 4.62
CA LEU A 306 60.59 3.26 3.87
C LEU A 306 60.27 3.08 2.38
N LEU A 307 59.16 2.42 2.06
CA LEU A 307 58.76 2.13 0.69
C LEU A 307 58.28 3.39 -0.04
N SER A 308 57.53 4.28 0.62
CA SER A 308 57.14 5.58 0.05
C SER A 308 58.36 6.45 -0.25
N ARG A 309 59.38 6.45 0.61
CA ARG A 309 60.63 7.17 0.33
C ARG A 309 61.42 6.51 -0.81
N LYS A 310 61.39 5.18 -0.93
CA LYS A 310 62.11 4.44 -1.99
C LYS A 310 61.52 4.74 -3.36
N TRP A 311 60.20 4.71 -3.47
CA TRP A 311 59.46 4.83 -4.73
C TRP A 311 58.87 6.23 -4.97
N HIS A 312 59.36 7.26 -4.28
CA HIS A 312 58.86 8.62 -4.47
C HIS A 312 59.05 9.08 -5.92
N PRO A 313 58.00 9.55 -6.63
CA PRO A 313 58.07 9.89 -8.05
C PRO A 313 59.16 10.91 -8.40
N ASP A 314 59.41 11.87 -7.51
CA ASP A 314 60.41 12.94 -7.72
C ASP A 314 61.87 12.44 -7.75
N LYS A 315 62.14 11.19 -7.36
CA LYS A 315 63.49 10.62 -7.46
C LYS A 315 63.87 10.21 -8.88
N TYR A 316 62.90 10.07 -9.78
CA TYR A 316 63.12 9.55 -11.11
C TYR A 316 62.90 10.66 -12.14
N LYS A 317 63.97 10.97 -12.91
CA LYS A 317 63.94 12.00 -13.96
C LYS A 317 63.44 11.46 -15.31
N ASP A 318 63.66 10.17 -15.58
CA ASP A 318 63.19 9.49 -16.79
C ASP A 318 61.66 9.30 -16.75
N PHE A 319 60.97 9.65 -17.84
CA PHE A 319 59.49 9.63 -17.92
C PHE A 319 58.88 8.26 -17.59
N GLU A 320 59.38 7.18 -18.20
CA GLU A 320 58.85 5.83 -17.97
C GLU A 320 59.12 5.33 -16.54
N LYS A 321 60.31 5.60 -15.99
CA LYS A 321 60.66 5.20 -14.61
C LYS A 321 59.86 6.00 -13.59
N LYS A 322 59.59 7.28 -13.87
CA LYS A 322 58.74 8.14 -13.04
C LYS A 322 57.31 7.64 -13.01
N GLN A 323 56.73 7.28 -14.17
CA GLN A 323 55.38 6.72 -14.25
C GLN A 323 55.26 5.38 -13.52
N ASN A 324 56.27 4.51 -13.64
CA ASN A 324 56.31 3.25 -12.89
C ASN A 324 56.43 3.47 -11.38
N ALA A 325 57.30 4.39 -10.95
CA ALA A 325 57.45 4.75 -9.54
C ALA A 325 56.15 5.35 -8.96
N GLU A 326 55.44 6.18 -9.72
CA GLU A 326 54.15 6.74 -9.35
C GLU A 326 53.08 5.66 -9.14
N LYS A 327 53.01 4.68 -10.05
CA LYS A 327 52.08 3.55 -9.90
C LYS A 327 52.36 2.74 -8.64
N ILE A 328 53.63 2.43 -8.38
CA ILE A 328 54.06 1.66 -7.19
C ILE A 328 53.81 2.49 -5.91
N PHE A 329 54.07 3.79 -5.96
CA PHE A 329 53.86 4.70 -4.82
C PHE A 329 52.37 4.79 -4.43
N MET A 330 51.48 4.89 -5.41
CA MET A 330 50.02 4.92 -5.18
C MET A 330 49.54 3.61 -4.54
N ASP A 331 50.06 2.46 -5.00
CA ASP A 331 49.72 1.14 -4.45
C ASP A 331 50.23 0.95 -3.01
N ILE A 332 51.44 1.44 -2.71
CA ILE A 332 51.98 1.48 -1.34
C ILE A 332 51.05 2.31 -0.44
N GLN A 333 50.65 3.51 -0.87
CA GLN A 333 49.82 4.39 -0.06
C GLN A 333 48.41 3.80 0.20
N ALA A 334 47.80 3.19 -0.82
CA ALA A 334 46.54 2.48 -0.68
C ALA A 334 46.64 1.30 0.30
N SER A 335 47.70 0.49 0.17
CA SER A 335 47.97 -0.66 1.04
C SER A 335 48.22 -0.25 2.51
N CYS A 336 48.94 0.85 2.73
CA CYS A 336 49.21 1.41 4.06
C CYS A 336 47.93 1.86 4.78
N ASN A 337 47.05 2.56 4.06
CA ASN A 337 45.77 3.02 4.60
C ASN A 337 44.86 1.83 4.94
N LEU A 338 44.76 0.86 4.02
CA LEU A 338 43.96 -0.35 4.19
C LEU A 338 44.37 -1.16 5.42
N LEU A 339 45.65 -1.48 5.59
CA LEU A 339 46.12 -2.28 6.74
C LEU A 339 45.97 -1.54 8.07
N SER A 340 46.19 -0.22 8.08
CA SER A 340 46.05 0.60 9.29
C SER A 340 44.59 0.75 9.73
N GLU A 341 43.65 0.80 8.79
CA GLU A 341 42.22 0.78 9.08
C GLU A 341 41.73 -0.61 9.51
N HIS A 342 42.19 -1.67 8.82
CA HIS A 342 41.88 -3.06 9.18
C HIS A 342 42.26 -3.37 10.64
N ARG A 343 43.44 -2.91 11.08
CA ARG A 343 43.90 -3.16 12.46
C ARG A 343 43.13 -2.36 13.51
N ARG A 344 42.82 -1.09 13.24
CA ARG A 344 41.99 -0.26 14.13
C ARG A 344 40.62 -0.91 14.37
N ASN A 345 39.96 -1.32 13.30
CA ASN A 345 38.66 -1.98 13.35
C ASN A 345 38.71 -3.35 14.04
N LYS A 346 39.79 -4.14 13.88
CA LYS A 346 39.98 -5.41 14.62
C LYS A 346 40.17 -5.17 16.13
N SER A 347 40.84 -4.08 16.51
CA SER A 347 40.99 -3.69 17.93
C SER A 347 39.65 -3.27 18.55
N ASP A 348 38.81 -2.57 17.80
CA ASP A 348 37.49 -2.13 18.26
C ASP A 348 36.49 -3.29 18.37
N GLN A 349 36.63 -4.32 17.52
CA GLN A 349 35.86 -5.56 17.62
C GLN A 349 36.23 -6.37 18.87
N ASN A 350 37.52 -6.52 19.17
CA ASN A 350 37.96 -7.23 20.37
C ASN A 350 37.49 -6.53 21.65
N LYS A 351 37.51 -5.19 21.70
CA LYS A 351 36.98 -4.41 22.82
C LYS A 351 35.46 -4.57 23.01
N LYS A 352 34.70 -4.70 21.92
CA LYS A 352 33.24 -4.90 21.97
C LYS A 352 32.82 -6.33 22.32
N SER A 353 33.70 -7.32 22.16
CA SER A 353 33.44 -8.71 22.57
C SER A 353 33.83 -9.01 24.02
N GLU A 354 34.58 -8.11 24.67
CA GLU A 354 34.97 -8.20 26.08
C GLU A 354 34.04 -7.40 27.02
N MET A 355 33.14 -6.59 26.46
CA MET A 355 31.95 -6.00 27.12
C MET A 355 30.73 -6.87 26.88
#